data_AF-A0A7W1FCS8-F1
#
_entry.id   AF-A0A7W1FCS8-F1
#
_cell.length_a   1.000
_cell.length_b   1.000
_cell.length_c   1.000
_cell.angle_alpha   90.00
_cell.angle_beta   90.00
_cell.angle_gamma   90.00
#
_symmetry.space_group_name_H-M   'P 1'
#
loop_
_entity.id
_entity.type
_entity.pdbx_description
1 polymer ?
#
loop_
_entity_poly.entity_id
_entity_poly.type
_entity_poly.pdbx_seq_one_letter_code
_entity_poly.pdbx_strand_id
1 'polypeptide(L)'
;MKIKVLAILGLATFIGLVGCRGAANTNTTVVTNTSTMNTNMAMATPMAMADTATQKTVEDALKKAGLNDVTVSATTAEVTLRGSVAKGKLTEAVRIATEAGKKKVNNQLVEK
;
A
#
# COMPACT_ATOMS: atom_id res chain seq x y z
N MET A 1 -31.15 9.13 -29.70
CA MET A 1 -32.31 8.30 -29.29
C MET A 1 -31.92 7.54 -28.03
N LYS A 2 -32.80 7.53 -27.02
CA LYS A 2 -32.60 7.00 -25.68
C LYS A 2 -33.05 5.54 -25.66
N ILE A 3 -32.20 4.60 -25.29
CA ILE A 3 -32.65 3.26 -24.90
C ILE A 3 -32.10 2.98 -23.51
N LYS A 4 -33.03 3.07 -22.56
CA LYS A 4 -32.92 2.63 -21.18
C LYS A 4 -33.18 1.13 -21.18
N VAL A 5 -32.29 0.32 -20.62
CA VAL A 5 -32.63 -1.04 -20.19
C VAL A 5 -32.16 -1.19 -18.75
N LEU A 6 -33.14 -1.07 -17.87
CA LEU A 6 -33.12 -1.30 -16.44
C LEU A 6 -33.61 -2.73 -16.24
N ALA A 7 -32.73 -3.62 -15.77
CA ALA A 7 -33.00 -5.02 -15.47
C ALA A 7 -31.72 -5.59 -14.84
N ILE A 8 -31.65 -6.34 -13.75
CA ILE A 8 -32.63 -7.05 -12.93
C ILE A 8 -31.97 -7.27 -11.56
N LEU A 9 -32.82 -7.16 -10.54
CA LEU A 9 -32.66 -7.61 -9.16
C LEU A 9 -32.13 -9.06 -9.09
N GLY A 10 -30.93 -9.25 -8.51
CA GLY A 10 -30.32 -10.57 -8.31
C GLY A 10 -29.68 -10.66 -6.92
N LEU A 11 -30.52 -10.70 -5.89
CA LEU A 11 -30.13 -11.02 -4.52
C LEU A 11 -29.93 -12.54 -4.43
N ALA A 12 -28.68 -13.01 -4.45
CA ALA A 12 -28.33 -14.41 -4.19
C ALA A 12 -27.23 -14.49 -3.14
N THR A 13 -27.67 -14.69 -1.90
CA THR A 13 -26.88 -15.14 -0.75
C THR A 13 -26.37 -16.56 -1.00
N PHE A 14 -25.06 -16.73 -1.15
CA PHE A 14 -24.40 -18.02 -0.95
C PHE A 14 -23.52 -17.93 0.29
N ILE A 15 -24.08 -18.35 1.42
CA ILE A 15 -23.34 -18.74 2.62
C ILE A 15 -22.99 -20.21 2.43
N GLY A 16 -21.70 -20.53 2.39
CA GLY A 16 -21.25 -21.90 2.27
C GLY A 16 -19.74 -22.01 2.18
N LEU A 17 -19.03 -21.66 3.25
CA LEU A 17 -17.64 -22.09 3.42
C LEU A 17 -17.54 -23.04 4.61
N VAL A 18 -17.62 -24.33 4.28
CA VAL A 18 -17.29 -25.46 5.13
C VAL A 18 -15.78 -25.38 5.43
N GLY A 19 -15.43 -24.90 6.62
CA GLY A 19 -14.07 -24.96 7.14
C GLY A 19 -13.81 -26.32 7.80
N CYS A 20 -12.96 -27.14 7.19
CA CYS A 20 -12.43 -28.35 7.82
C CYS A 20 -10.92 -28.43 7.60
N ARG A 21 -10.20 -28.64 8.72
CA ARG A 21 -8.79 -29.03 8.89
C ARG A 21 -7.77 -27.97 8.48
N GLY A 22 -6.97 -27.40 9.39
CA GLY A 22 -6.29 -28.03 10.52
C GLY A 22 -4.88 -28.43 10.10
N ALA A 23 -3.95 -27.46 10.11
CA ALA A 23 -2.52 -27.70 10.04
C ALA A 23 -1.86 -26.85 11.14
N ALA A 24 -1.30 -27.55 12.13
CA ALA A 24 -0.65 -26.98 13.28
C ALA A 24 0.62 -26.22 12.87
N ASN A 25 0.78 -25.01 13.39
CA ASN A 25 2.10 -24.39 13.50
C ASN A 25 2.33 -24.07 14.97
N THR A 26 3.16 -24.90 15.60
CA THR A 26 3.58 -24.74 16.99
C THR A 26 4.62 -23.64 17.04
N ASN A 27 4.25 -22.48 17.58
CA ASN A 27 5.24 -21.58 18.15
C ASN A 27 4.84 -21.27 19.59
N THR A 28 5.44 -22.04 20.49
CA THR A 28 5.39 -21.84 21.93
C THR A 28 6.05 -20.50 22.25
N THR A 29 5.25 -19.53 22.69
CA THR A 29 5.73 -18.43 23.53
C THR A 29 4.72 -18.24 24.63
N VAL A 30 5.03 -18.81 25.80
CA VAL A 30 4.30 -18.57 27.04
C VAL A 30 4.67 -17.18 27.53
N VAL A 31 3.77 -16.22 27.36
CA VAL A 31 3.73 -15.02 28.17
C VAL A 31 2.30 -14.88 28.67
N THR A 32 2.08 -15.32 29.90
CA THR A 32 0.83 -15.11 30.63
C THR A 32 0.78 -13.64 31.04
N ASN A 33 -0.04 -12.85 30.35
CA ASN A 33 -0.48 -11.56 30.86
C ASN A 33 -2.01 -11.50 30.73
N THR A 34 -2.69 -11.81 31.83
CA THR A 34 -4.15 -11.75 31.92
C THR A 34 -4.57 -10.29 31.99
N SER A 35 -4.75 -9.68 30.82
CA SER A 35 -5.43 -8.40 30.69
C SER A 35 -6.78 -8.65 30.02
N THR A 36 -7.84 -8.42 30.78
CA THR A 36 -9.25 -8.38 30.35
C THR A 36 -9.39 -7.69 28.99
N MET A 37 -9.57 -8.47 27.92
CA MET A 37 -9.75 -7.93 26.57
C MET A 37 -11.15 -7.37 26.42
N ASN A 38 -11.25 -6.05 26.37
CA ASN A 38 -12.32 -5.34 25.69
C ASN A 38 -12.33 -5.81 24.22
N THR A 39 -13.38 -6.52 23.81
CA THR A 39 -13.56 -7.05 22.44
C THR A 39 -13.98 -5.95 21.46
N ASN A 40 -13.28 -4.82 21.46
CA ASN A 40 -13.24 -3.95 20.30
C ASN A 40 -12.27 -4.58 19.30
N MET A 41 -12.77 -5.52 18.49
CA MET A 41 -12.02 -6.05 17.36
C MET A 41 -11.63 -4.88 16.46
N ALA A 42 -10.38 -4.45 16.56
CA ALA A 42 -9.77 -3.58 15.57
C ALA A 42 -9.81 -4.35 14.25
N MET A 43 -10.62 -3.88 13.30
CA MET A 43 -10.54 -4.34 11.92
C MET A 43 -9.07 -4.23 11.50
N ALA A 44 -8.44 -5.37 11.19
CA ALA A 44 -7.10 -5.37 10.64
C ALA A 44 -7.13 -4.55 9.35
N THR A 45 -6.51 -3.36 9.38
CA THR A 45 -6.34 -2.54 8.19
C THR A 45 -5.58 -3.40 7.16
N PRO A 46 -6.09 -3.58 5.93
CA PRO A 46 -5.37 -4.35 4.93
C PRO A 46 -3.98 -3.72 4.74
N MET A 47 -2.93 -4.47 5.08
CA MET A 47 -1.55 -4.03 4.84
C MET A 47 -1.36 -3.92 3.32
N ALA A 48 -0.99 -2.73 2.85
CA ALA A 48 -0.65 -2.53 1.46
C ALA A 48 0.58 -3.41 1.12
N MET A 49 0.44 -4.25 0.09
CA MET A 49 1.52 -5.14 -0.34
C MET A 49 2.61 -4.35 -1.03
N ALA A 50 3.87 -4.74 -0.85
CA ALA A 50 4.99 -4.12 -1.55
C ALA A 50 4.87 -4.29 -3.07
N ASP A 51 5.20 -3.23 -3.81
CA ASP A 51 5.16 -3.20 -5.28
C ASP A 51 6.56 -2.89 -5.82
N THR A 52 7.36 -3.94 -5.98
CA THR A 52 8.78 -3.84 -6.35
C THR A 52 8.99 -3.33 -7.78
N ALA A 53 8.03 -3.58 -8.68
CA ALA A 53 8.09 -3.10 -10.05
C ALA A 53 7.90 -1.58 -10.12
N THR A 54 6.90 -1.06 -9.40
CA THR A 54 6.67 0.39 -9.29
C THR A 54 7.83 1.07 -8.56
N GLN A 55 8.32 0.47 -7.47
CA GLN A 55 9.48 0.97 -6.74
C GLN A 55 10.68 1.15 -7.67
N LYS A 56 11.06 0.09 -8.39
CA LYS A 56 12.20 0.13 -9.32
C LYS A 56 12.02 1.16 -10.43
N THR A 57 10.82 1.25 -11.01
CA THR A 57 10.51 2.23 -12.06
C THR A 57 10.70 3.67 -11.58
N VAL A 58 10.21 3.98 -10.38
CA VAL A 58 10.35 5.31 -9.78
C VAL A 58 11.79 5.61 -9.41
N GLU A 59 12.52 4.64 -8.83
CA GLU A 59 13.95 4.78 -8.53
C GLU A 59 14.79 5.08 -9.78
N ASP A 60 14.58 4.32 -10.85
CA ASP A 60 15.30 4.52 -12.12
C ASP A 60 14.97 5.91 -12.73
N ALA A 61 13.72 6.39 -12.60
CA ALA A 61 13.33 7.72 -13.07
C ALA A 61 13.99 8.84 -12.24
N LEU A 62 14.02 8.71 -10.91
CA LEU A 62 14.66 9.69 -10.02
C LEU A 62 16.19 9.74 -10.22
N LYS A 63 16.83 8.58 -10.39
CA LYS A 63 18.27 8.50 -10.72
C LYS A 63 18.60 9.17 -12.04
N LYS A 64 17.78 8.99 -13.08
CA LYS A 64 17.93 9.70 -14.37
C LYS A 64 17.85 11.21 -14.24
N ALA A 65 17.08 11.72 -13.28
CA ALA A 65 16.99 13.14 -12.96
C ALA A 65 18.10 13.64 -12.01
N GLY A 66 19.04 12.79 -11.64
CA GLY A 66 20.16 13.12 -10.74
C GLY A 66 19.81 13.07 -9.25
N LEU A 67 18.64 12.54 -8.88
CA LEU A 67 18.16 12.47 -7.49
C LEU A 67 18.53 11.13 -6.84
N ASN A 68 19.82 10.93 -6.60
CA ASN A 68 20.36 9.65 -6.11
C ASN A 68 20.23 9.45 -4.60
N ASP A 69 20.06 10.54 -3.83
CA ASP A 69 19.92 10.52 -2.37
C ASP A 69 18.48 10.20 -1.90
N VAL A 70 17.58 9.84 -2.82
CA VAL A 70 16.16 9.56 -2.54
C VAL A 70 15.93 8.06 -2.41
N THR A 71 15.43 7.63 -1.26
CA THR A 71 14.91 6.29 -1.02
C THR A 71 13.44 6.22 -1.43
N VAL A 72 13.08 5.21 -2.23
CA VAL A 72 11.71 4.97 -2.68
C VAL A 72 11.18 3.72 -2.02
N SER A 73 9.92 3.74 -1.57
CA SER A 73 9.20 2.55 -1.16
C SER A 73 7.82 2.57 -1.79
N ALA A 74 7.50 1.58 -2.62
CA ALA A 74 6.20 1.50 -3.27
C ALA A 74 5.38 0.34 -2.72
N THR A 75 4.09 0.58 -2.57
CA THR A 75 3.08 -0.40 -2.25
C THR A 75 2.03 -0.42 -3.34
N THR A 76 1.09 -1.36 -3.26
CA THR A 76 -0.07 -1.40 -4.15
C THR A 76 -0.89 -0.10 -4.09
N ALA A 77 -0.89 0.62 -2.95
CA ALA A 77 -1.68 1.83 -2.74
C ALA A 77 -0.92 3.15 -3.03
N GLU A 78 0.34 3.25 -2.60
CA GLU A 78 1.10 4.51 -2.69
C GLU A 78 2.62 4.32 -2.80
N VAL A 79 3.30 5.38 -3.25
CA VAL A 79 4.76 5.48 -3.35
C VAL A 79 5.26 6.50 -2.32
N THR A 80 6.12 6.07 -1.41
CA THR A 80 6.76 6.95 -0.42
C THR A 80 8.17 7.33 -0.87
N LEU A 81 8.49 8.62 -0.83
CA LEU A 81 9.82 9.17 -1.10
C LEU A 81 10.43 9.68 0.22
N ARG A 82 11.66 9.28 0.54
CA ARG A 82 12.37 9.70 1.75
C ARG A 82 13.82 10.07 1.42
N GLY A 83 14.38 11.04 2.13
CA GLY A 83 15.77 11.48 1.94
C GLY A 83 15.87 12.98 1.76
N SER A 84 17.04 13.43 1.30
CA SER A 84 17.33 14.85 1.13
C SER A 84 17.56 15.19 -0.34
N VAL A 85 16.92 16.26 -0.81
CA VAL A 85 17.09 16.78 -2.18
C VAL A 85 17.64 18.20 -2.13
N ALA A 86 18.32 18.63 -3.19
CA ALA A 86 18.76 20.02 -3.28
C ALA A 86 17.55 20.97 -3.29
N LYS A 87 17.72 22.18 -2.73
CA LYS A 87 16.70 23.22 -2.75
C LYS A 87 16.14 23.45 -4.16
N GLY A 88 14.82 23.48 -4.29
CA GLY A 88 14.11 23.64 -5.55
C GLY A 88 13.94 22.36 -6.38
N LYS A 89 14.45 21.21 -5.92
CA LYS A 89 14.27 19.91 -6.57
C LYS A 89 13.16 19.05 -5.97
N LEU A 90 12.57 19.47 -4.85
CA LEU A 90 11.50 18.72 -4.19
C LEU A 90 10.27 18.56 -5.09
N THR A 91 9.80 19.64 -5.71
CA THR A 91 8.66 19.60 -6.63
C THR A 91 8.94 18.69 -7.83
N GLU A 92 10.16 18.74 -8.37
CA GLU A 92 10.58 17.90 -9.49
C GLU A 92 10.61 16.42 -9.10
N ALA A 93 11.14 16.10 -7.92
CA ALA A 93 11.17 14.73 -7.39
C ALA A 93 9.76 14.14 -7.23
N VAL A 94 8.83 14.91 -6.67
CA VAL A 94 7.43 14.48 -6.50
C VAL A 94 6.74 14.29 -7.85
N ARG A 95 6.98 15.20 -8.80
CA ARG A 95 6.42 15.12 -10.14
C ARG A 95 6.88 13.85 -10.85
N ILE A 96 8.19 13.61 -10.90
CA ILE A 96 8.77 12.40 -11.51
C ILE A 96 8.19 11.13 -10.88
N ALA A 97 8.11 11.07 -9.56
CA ALA A 97 7.56 9.91 -8.87
C ALA A 97 6.08 9.70 -9.17
N THR A 98 5.31 10.78 -9.35
CA THR A 98 3.90 10.70 -9.72
C THR A 98 3.72 10.18 -11.15
N GLU A 99 4.52 10.70 -12.09
CA GLU A 99 4.48 10.29 -13.51
C GLU A 99 4.94 8.83 -13.70
N ALA A 100 6.02 8.43 -13.02
CA ALA A 100 6.58 7.09 -13.11
C ALA A 100 5.75 6.05 -12.34
N GLY A 101 5.25 6.42 -11.16
CA GLY A 101 4.57 5.51 -10.25
C GLY A 101 3.09 5.30 -10.53
N LYS A 102 2.42 6.27 -11.18
CA LYS A 102 0.96 6.27 -11.46
C LYS A 102 0.10 5.97 -10.22
N LYS A 103 0.59 6.34 -9.05
CA LYS A 103 -0.04 6.14 -7.74
C LYS A 103 0.08 7.42 -6.92
N LYS A 104 -0.62 7.46 -5.78
CA LYS A 104 -0.44 8.52 -4.80
C LYS A 104 1.02 8.55 -4.34
N VAL A 105 1.61 9.74 -4.28
CA VAL A 105 2.97 9.95 -3.76
C VAL A 105 2.88 10.52 -2.35
N ASN A 106 3.49 9.82 -1.39
CA ASN A 106 3.73 10.28 -0.03
C ASN A 106 5.14 10.91 0.03
N ASN A 107 5.20 12.23 -0.04
CA ASN A 107 6.46 12.94 -0.03
C ASN A 107 6.96 13.19 1.41
N GLN A 108 8.08 12.58 1.77
CA GLN A 108 8.81 12.85 3.02
C GLN A 108 10.25 13.34 2.73
N LEU A 109 10.46 13.94 1.56
CA LEU A 109 11.73 14.56 1.19
C LEU A 109 11.95 15.86 1.95
N VAL A 110 13.18 16.09 2.35
CA VAL A 110 13.63 17.36 2.95
C VAL A 110 14.59 18.07 2.02
N GLU A 111 14.56 19.39 2.00
CA GLU A 111 15.56 20.17 1.26
C GLU A 111 16.83 20.33 2.09
N LYS A 112 18.00 20.23 1.44
CA LYS A 112 19.32 20.54 2.00
C LYS A 112 19.95 21.73 1.29
#